data_AF-A0A955SN44-F1
#
_entry.id   AF-A0A955SN44-F1
#
_cell.length_a   1.000
_cell.length_b   1.000
_cell.length_c   1.000
_cell.angle_alpha   90.00
_cell.angle_beta   90.00
_cell.angle_gamma   90.00
#
_symmetry.space_group_name_H-M   'P 1'
#
loop_
_entity.id
_entity.type
_entity.pdbx_description
1 polymer ?
#
loop_
_entity_poly.entity_id
_entity_poly.type
_entity_poly.pdbx_seq_one_letter_code
_entity_poly.pdbx_strand_id
1 'polypeptide(L)'
;MHRGCVPFVNPKHFEESYWPTLRPIIDAIWADGHQTLFYAEGDWDAHLGAFTELPDRAIIYHVDRGNIFQAHKKLGHKFCISGGIRNDVLSYGSEQEVRDLCKEVIDGVAADGGYVLDASAIVQNDGKVENLRAMTEFTREYGVYPLASAEKSDAQPEPPKQREPLDIPEPKVKPGVCCPWEEKLKEIPSISGDAEMVKRVWEENEALAYTYIWHCLLSF
;
A
#
# COMPACT_ATOMS: atom_id res chain seq x y z
N MET A 1 2.20 0.17 0.02
CA MET A 1 3.08 0.54 -1.12
C MET A 1 4.51 0.25 -0.72
N HIS A 2 4.98 -0.98 -0.91
CA HIS A 2 6.32 -1.41 -0.52
C HIS A 2 7.30 -1.19 -1.67
N ARG A 3 8.45 -0.55 -1.43
CA ARG A 3 9.56 -0.36 -2.41
C ARG A 3 9.17 0.29 -3.74
N GLY A 4 8.04 0.98 -3.80
CA GLY A 4 7.55 1.68 -5.00
C GLY A 4 8.14 3.06 -5.23
N CYS A 5 9.06 3.50 -4.36
CA CYS A 5 9.66 4.83 -4.37
C CYS A 5 11.19 4.76 -4.46
N VAL A 6 11.82 5.94 -4.47
CA VAL A 6 13.27 6.06 -4.29
C VAL A 6 13.74 5.35 -3.01
N PRO A 7 14.91 4.68 -3.02
CA PRO A 7 15.88 4.61 -4.13
C PRO A 7 15.61 3.50 -5.16
N PHE A 8 14.60 2.65 -4.96
CA PHE A 8 14.36 1.48 -5.82
C PHE A 8 13.70 1.85 -7.15
N VAL A 9 12.73 2.76 -7.10
CA VAL A 9 12.00 3.28 -8.27
C VAL A 9 12.34 4.76 -8.41
N ASN A 10 13.15 5.08 -9.42
CA ASN A 10 13.45 6.47 -9.75
C ASN A 10 12.20 7.17 -10.35
N PRO A 11 12.17 8.51 -10.41
CA PRO A 11 11.02 9.26 -10.93
C PRO A 11 10.59 8.84 -12.34
N LYS A 12 11.54 8.55 -13.23
CA LYS A 12 11.23 8.11 -14.60
C LYS A 12 10.51 6.76 -14.61
N HIS A 13 11.01 5.75 -13.89
CA HIS A 13 10.32 4.45 -13.78
C HIS A 13 8.98 4.56 -13.07
N PHE A 14 8.88 5.49 -12.11
CA PHE A 14 7.62 5.76 -11.44
C PHE A 14 6.58 6.28 -12.44
N GLU A 15 6.94 7.29 -13.24
CA GLU A 15 6.06 7.90 -14.24
C GLU A 15 5.71 6.95 -15.41
N GLU A 16 6.68 6.16 -15.90
CA GLU A 16 6.49 5.31 -17.08
C GLU A 16 5.82 3.97 -16.76
N SER A 17 5.99 3.44 -15.55
CA SER A 17 5.59 2.05 -15.23
C SER A 17 4.76 1.93 -13.95
N TYR A 18 5.20 2.52 -12.84
CA TYR A 18 4.55 2.30 -11.54
C TYR A 18 3.21 3.04 -11.44
N TRP A 19 3.20 4.33 -11.69
CA TRP A 19 2.01 5.17 -11.55
C TRP A 19 0.92 4.85 -12.57
N PRO A 20 1.23 4.62 -13.87
CA PRO A 20 0.23 4.23 -14.85
C PRO A 20 -0.46 2.89 -14.54
N THR A 21 0.15 2.03 -13.74
CA THR A 21 -0.44 0.74 -13.35
C THR A 21 -1.19 0.83 -12.01
N LEU A 22 -0.69 1.61 -11.05
CA LEU A 22 -1.33 1.79 -9.75
C LEU A 22 -2.57 2.71 -9.83
N ARG A 23 -2.46 3.88 -10.46
CA ARG A 23 -3.52 4.90 -10.45
C ARG A 23 -4.87 4.36 -10.95
N PRO A 24 -4.97 3.64 -12.09
CA PRO A 24 -6.25 3.13 -12.57
C PRO A 24 -6.95 2.15 -11.62
N ILE A 25 -6.17 1.44 -10.79
CA ILE A 25 -6.69 0.55 -9.74
C ILE A 25 -7.34 1.38 -8.65
N ILE A 26 -6.67 2.43 -8.18
CA ILE A 26 -7.19 3.32 -7.13
C ILE A 26 -8.42 4.08 -7.59
N ASP A 27 -8.39 4.59 -8.82
CA ASP A 27 -9.56 5.22 -9.44
C ASP A 27 -10.74 4.24 -9.53
N ALA A 28 -10.48 2.94 -9.70
CA ALA A 28 -11.52 1.90 -9.73
C ALA A 28 -12.15 1.69 -8.35
N ILE A 29 -11.29 1.49 -7.34
CA ILE A 29 -11.69 1.24 -5.96
C ILE A 29 -12.50 2.43 -5.45
N TRP A 30 -12.06 3.66 -5.74
CA TRP A 30 -12.80 4.87 -5.39
C TRP A 30 -14.17 4.94 -6.06
N ALA A 31 -14.23 4.65 -7.36
CA ALA A 31 -15.48 4.67 -8.11
C ALA A 31 -16.49 3.60 -7.63
N ASP A 32 -16.03 2.53 -6.99
CA ASP A 32 -16.88 1.51 -6.34
C ASP A 32 -17.32 1.89 -4.92
N GLY A 33 -16.98 3.10 -4.45
CA GLY A 33 -17.37 3.58 -3.12
C GLY A 33 -16.39 3.25 -2.01
N HIS A 34 -15.16 2.86 -2.34
CA HIS A 34 -14.15 2.45 -1.37
C HIS A 34 -12.96 3.42 -1.31
N GLN A 35 -12.54 3.77 -0.09
CA GLN A 35 -11.33 4.55 0.15
C GLN A 35 -10.13 3.63 0.34
N THR A 36 -8.98 3.97 -0.24
CA THR A 36 -7.76 3.13 -0.14
C THR A 36 -6.79 3.69 0.90
N LEU A 37 -6.27 2.84 1.79
CA LEU A 37 -5.13 3.20 2.64
C LEU A 37 -3.82 3.07 1.86
N PHE A 38 -3.19 4.21 1.60
CA PHE A 38 -1.84 4.31 1.07
C PHE A 38 -0.83 4.21 2.21
N TYR A 39 -0.49 2.98 2.60
CA TYR A 39 0.66 2.73 3.47
C TYR A 39 1.94 3.01 2.68
N ALA A 40 2.45 4.25 2.77
CA ALA A 40 3.58 4.76 2.00
C ALA A 40 4.91 4.39 2.68
N GLU A 41 5.23 3.11 2.64
CA GLU A 41 6.41 2.56 3.29
C GLU A 41 7.70 3.09 2.67
N GLY A 42 8.63 3.52 3.53
CA GLY A 42 9.83 4.24 3.13
C GLY A 42 9.60 5.75 3.00
N ASP A 43 10.42 6.40 2.16
CA ASP A 43 10.37 7.84 1.93
C ASP A 43 9.79 8.13 0.54
N TRP A 44 8.59 8.68 0.54
CA TRP A 44 7.80 8.99 -0.65
C TRP A 44 7.76 10.48 -0.98
N ASP A 45 8.54 11.34 -0.30
CA ASP A 45 8.49 12.79 -0.43
C ASP A 45 8.71 13.27 -1.88
N ALA A 46 9.55 12.55 -2.62
CA ALA A 46 9.85 12.79 -4.03
C ALA A 46 8.64 12.59 -4.96
N HIS A 47 7.67 11.77 -4.59
CA HIS A 47 6.54 11.35 -5.43
C HIS A 47 5.20 11.97 -5.03
N LEU A 48 5.16 12.73 -3.93
CA LEU A 48 3.92 13.35 -3.40
C LEU A 48 3.11 14.12 -4.46
N GLY A 49 3.78 14.72 -5.45
CA GLY A 49 3.12 15.47 -6.52
C GLY A 49 2.15 14.60 -7.34
N ALA A 50 2.53 13.37 -7.67
CA ALA A 50 1.71 12.48 -8.48
C ALA A 50 0.39 12.12 -7.79
N PHE A 51 0.40 11.98 -6.46
CA PHE A 51 -0.80 11.63 -5.70
C PHE A 51 -1.87 12.71 -5.72
N THR A 52 -1.52 13.96 -6.05
CA THR A 52 -2.51 15.05 -6.22
C THR A 52 -3.45 14.83 -7.40
N GLU A 53 -3.08 13.96 -8.35
CA GLU A 53 -3.91 13.59 -9.50
C GLU A 53 -5.11 12.71 -9.13
N LEU A 54 -5.09 12.07 -7.95
CA LEU A 54 -6.18 11.22 -7.49
C LEU A 54 -7.42 12.06 -7.13
N PRO A 55 -8.63 11.52 -7.25
CA PRO A 55 -9.86 12.18 -6.82
C PRO A 55 -9.81 12.54 -5.33
N ASP A 56 -10.38 13.68 -4.95
CA ASP A 56 -10.42 14.10 -3.55
C ASP A 56 -10.98 12.99 -2.65
N ARG A 57 -10.33 12.77 -1.50
CA ARG A 57 -10.69 11.74 -0.51
C ARG A 57 -10.54 10.29 -0.98
N ALA A 58 -10.00 10.03 -2.18
CA ALA A 58 -9.82 8.66 -2.65
C ALA A 58 -8.89 7.81 -1.75
N ILE A 59 -7.99 8.46 -1.02
CA ILE A 59 -7.00 7.79 -0.18
C ILE A 59 -6.90 8.36 1.23
N ILE A 60 -6.40 7.52 2.14
CA ILE A 60 -5.71 7.93 3.37
C ILE A 60 -4.21 7.75 3.11
N TYR A 61 -3.41 8.80 3.24
CA TYR A 61 -1.96 8.75 3.02
C TYR A 61 -1.23 8.58 4.35
N HIS A 62 -0.70 7.39 4.60
CA HIS A 62 0.01 7.05 5.82
C HIS A 62 1.52 7.22 5.62
N VAL A 63 2.14 8.05 6.46
CA VAL A 63 3.53 8.49 6.37
C VAL A 63 4.44 7.63 7.24
N ASP A 64 5.33 6.87 6.60
CA ASP A 64 6.40 6.11 7.27
C ASP A 64 7.64 6.98 7.53
N ARG A 65 8.60 7.01 6.59
CA ARG A 65 9.87 7.75 6.74
C ARG A 65 9.86 9.15 6.12
N GLY A 66 8.82 9.48 5.35
CA GLY A 66 8.67 10.81 4.75
C GLY A 66 8.41 11.90 5.80
N ASN A 67 8.45 13.16 5.36
CA ASN A 67 8.16 14.29 6.23
C ASN A 67 6.64 14.54 6.30
N ILE A 68 6.04 14.26 7.46
CA ILE A 68 4.58 14.39 7.64
C ILE A 68 4.06 15.82 7.41
N PHE A 69 4.84 16.85 7.75
CA PHE A 69 4.45 18.25 7.51
C PHE A 69 4.48 18.60 6.02
N GLN A 70 5.44 18.07 5.27
CA GLN A 70 5.49 18.24 3.81
C GLN A 70 4.36 17.47 3.12
N ALA A 71 4.09 16.24 3.59
CA ALA A 71 2.96 15.44 3.13
C ALA A 71 1.64 16.19 3.39
N HIS A 72 1.41 16.68 4.61
CA HIS A 72 0.23 17.49 4.95
C HIS A 72 0.13 18.75 4.07
N LYS A 73 1.22 19.51 3.90
CA LYS A 73 1.22 20.69 3.04
C LYS A 73 0.83 20.39 1.59
N LYS A 74 1.28 19.27 1.04
CA LYS A 74 0.99 18.89 -0.35
C LYS A 74 -0.36 18.18 -0.52
N LEU A 75 -0.78 17.39 0.46
CA LEU A 75 -1.85 16.40 0.31
C LEU A 75 -3.01 16.58 1.29
N GLY A 76 -2.79 17.20 2.46
CA GLY A 76 -3.77 17.29 3.55
C GLY A 76 -5.07 18.01 3.19
N HIS A 77 -5.03 18.91 2.20
CA HIS A 77 -6.22 19.56 1.68
C HIS A 77 -7.15 18.64 0.87
N LYS A 78 -6.63 17.49 0.37
CA LYS A 78 -7.38 16.51 -0.44
C LYS A 78 -7.58 15.17 0.26
N PHE A 79 -6.62 14.76 1.09
CA PHE A 79 -6.56 13.42 1.65
C PHE A 79 -6.39 13.45 3.16
N CYS A 80 -6.93 12.43 3.82
CA CYS A 80 -6.60 12.17 5.21
C CYS A 80 -5.13 11.76 5.33
N ILE A 81 -4.41 12.31 6.30
CA ILE A 81 -3.02 11.95 6.62
C ILE A 81 -3.01 11.00 7.82
N SER A 82 -2.08 10.06 7.86
CA SER A 82 -1.87 9.16 8.99
C SER A 82 -0.37 8.91 9.23
N GLY A 83 -0.01 8.35 10.38
CA GLY A 83 1.37 8.02 10.73
C GLY A 83 2.13 9.20 11.35
N GLY A 84 3.46 9.20 11.19
CA GLY A 84 4.36 10.26 11.66
C GLY A 84 4.87 10.09 13.10
N ILE A 85 4.31 9.19 13.90
CA ILE A 85 4.88 8.86 15.22
C ILE A 85 5.96 7.78 15.03
N ARG A 86 7.22 8.22 15.03
CA ARG A 86 8.34 7.36 14.65
C ARG A 86 8.53 6.17 15.60
N ASN A 87 8.74 4.99 15.01
CA ASN A 87 8.90 3.73 15.74
C ASN A 87 10.13 3.72 16.66
N ASP A 88 11.23 4.39 16.29
CA ASP A 88 12.44 4.48 17.12
C ASP A 88 12.16 5.20 18.45
N VAL A 89 11.31 6.22 18.44
CA VAL A 89 10.87 6.91 19.66
C VAL A 89 9.97 6.00 20.50
N LEU A 90 9.06 5.24 19.87
CA LEU A 90 8.20 4.28 20.55
C LEU A 90 9.00 3.12 21.20
N SER A 91 10.08 2.68 20.56
CA SER A 91 10.92 1.58 21.06
C SER A 91 11.96 2.04 22.07
N TYR A 92 12.64 3.17 21.84
CA TYR A 92 13.82 3.56 22.61
C TYR A 92 13.68 4.85 23.41
N GLY A 93 12.75 5.72 23.02
CA GLY A 93 12.48 6.98 23.71
C GLY A 93 11.85 6.79 25.10
N SER A 94 11.71 7.91 25.77
CA SER A 94 10.95 8.10 27.01
C SER A 94 9.49 8.47 26.71
N GLU A 95 8.61 8.27 27.69
CA GLU A 95 7.19 8.67 27.58
C GLU A 95 7.03 10.16 27.26
N GLN A 96 7.94 11.02 27.76
CA GLN A 96 7.91 12.45 27.48
C GLN A 96 8.24 12.74 26.02
N GLU A 97 9.28 12.11 25.46
CA GLU A 97 9.63 12.28 24.04
C GLU A 97 8.50 11.81 23.11
N VAL A 98 7.77 10.75 23.49
CA VAL A 98 6.58 10.30 22.76
C VAL A 98 5.48 11.36 22.82
N ARG A 99 5.20 11.91 24.00
CA ARG A 99 4.18 12.97 24.19
C ARG A 99 4.53 14.23 23.41
N ASP A 100 5.79 14.65 23.44
CA ASP A 100 6.28 15.83 22.73
C ASP A 100 6.14 15.65 21.22
N LEU A 101 6.51 14.48 20.69
CA LEU A 101 6.34 14.16 19.27
C LEU A 101 4.86 14.12 18.86
N CYS A 102 3.99 13.49 19.67
CA CYS A 102 2.56 13.49 19.41
C CYS A 102 2.02 14.92 19.38
N LYS A 103 2.44 15.78 20.32
CA LYS A 103 2.06 17.19 20.37
C LYS A 103 2.48 17.94 19.12
N GLU A 104 3.75 17.81 18.73
CA GLU A 104 4.32 18.46 17.55
C GLU A 104 3.55 18.10 16.28
N VAL A 105 3.25 16.81 16.10
CA VAL A 105 2.52 16.31 14.93
C VAL A 105 1.07 16.79 14.96
N ILE A 106 0.37 16.66 16.09
CA ILE A 106 -1.02 17.14 16.23
C ILE A 106 -1.11 18.65 15.93
N ASP A 107 -0.22 19.45 16.50
CA ASP A 107 -0.21 20.91 16.29
C ASP A 107 0.06 21.28 14.82
N GLY A 108 0.87 20.50 14.11
CA GLY A 108 1.30 20.83 12.75
C GLY A 108 0.42 20.27 11.64
N VAL A 109 -0.26 19.14 11.84
CA VAL A 109 -1.04 18.47 10.77
C VAL A 109 -2.47 18.13 11.12
N ALA A 110 -2.90 18.28 12.38
CA ALA A 110 -4.25 17.91 12.79
C ALA A 110 -5.21 19.10 12.87
N ALA A 111 -4.74 20.35 12.96
CA ALA A 111 -5.60 21.51 13.25
C ALA A 111 -6.84 21.65 12.34
N ASP A 112 -6.72 21.28 11.06
CA ASP A 112 -7.77 21.40 10.05
C ASP A 112 -8.65 20.14 9.94
N GLY A 113 -8.46 19.15 10.82
CA GLY A 113 -9.05 17.82 10.67
C GLY A 113 -8.30 16.97 9.65
N GLY A 114 -8.83 15.78 9.34
CA GLY A 114 -8.22 14.92 8.31
C GLY A 114 -6.87 14.30 8.69
N TYR A 115 -6.60 14.13 10.00
CA TYR A 115 -5.44 13.40 10.49
C TYR A 115 -5.85 12.24 11.40
N VAL A 116 -5.23 11.09 11.21
CA VAL A 116 -5.34 9.91 12.08
C VAL A 116 -3.97 9.64 12.71
N LEU A 117 -3.86 9.92 14.00
CA LEU A 117 -2.64 9.63 14.75
C LEU A 117 -2.34 8.13 14.75
N ASP A 118 -1.14 7.78 14.29
CA ASP A 118 -0.68 6.40 14.16
C ASP A 118 0.85 6.36 14.23
N ALA A 119 1.41 5.18 14.51
CA ALA A 119 2.84 4.94 14.34
C ALA A 119 3.23 5.09 12.86
N SER A 120 4.46 5.49 12.57
CA SER A 120 4.98 5.58 11.19
C SER A 120 5.00 4.23 10.47
N ALA A 121 5.27 3.16 11.21
CA ALA A 121 5.29 1.81 10.69
C ALA A 121 4.76 0.79 11.70
N ILE A 122 4.66 -0.47 11.28
CA ILE A 122 4.26 -1.58 12.16
C ILE A 122 5.15 -1.61 13.41
N VAL A 123 4.53 -1.48 14.59
CA VAL A 123 5.21 -1.64 15.88
C VAL A 123 5.54 -3.12 16.08
N GLN A 124 6.82 -3.43 16.24
CA GLN A 124 7.31 -4.79 16.45
C GLN A 124 7.43 -5.07 17.97
N ASN A 125 8.08 -6.18 18.31
CA ASN A 125 8.28 -6.63 19.69
C ASN A 125 9.24 -5.77 20.52
N ASP A 126 9.86 -4.76 19.91
CA ASP A 126 10.75 -3.79 20.53
C ASP A 126 10.01 -2.55 21.07
N GLY A 127 8.74 -2.35 20.68
CA GLY A 127 7.91 -1.26 21.18
C GLY A 127 7.64 -1.36 22.69
N LYS A 128 7.96 -0.31 23.43
CA LYS A 128 7.71 -0.25 24.88
C LYS A 128 6.23 -0.02 25.17
N VAL A 129 5.68 -0.80 26.10
CA VAL A 129 4.26 -0.73 26.49
C VAL A 129 3.91 0.63 27.08
N GLU A 130 4.80 1.19 27.91
CA GLU A 130 4.70 2.51 28.50
C GLU A 130 4.62 3.61 27.43
N ASN A 131 5.39 3.49 26.35
CA ASN A 131 5.41 4.46 25.27
C ASN A 131 4.12 4.40 24.43
N LEU A 132 3.62 3.21 24.11
CA LEU A 132 2.33 3.06 23.43
C LEU A 132 1.16 3.58 24.28
N ARG A 133 1.22 3.36 25.59
CA ARG A 133 0.26 3.93 26.54
C ARG A 133 0.34 5.45 26.56
N ALA A 134 1.54 6.03 26.67
CA ALA A 134 1.74 7.47 26.67
C ALA A 134 1.22 8.12 25.38
N MET A 135 1.50 7.52 24.21
CA MET A 135 0.95 7.94 22.91
C MET A 135 -0.58 7.93 22.91
N THR A 136 -1.19 6.83 23.36
CA THR A 136 -2.65 6.67 23.39
C THR A 136 -3.33 7.65 24.34
N GLU A 137 -2.84 7.75 25.58
CA GLU A 137 -3.38 8.64 26.61
C GLU A 137 -3.26 10.09 26.20
N PHE A 138 -2.07 10.52 25.77
CA PHE A 138 -1.85 11.89 25.31
C PHE A 138 -2.75 12.27 24.15
N THR A 139 -2.91 11.39 23.16
CA THR A 139 -3.77 11.65 22.00
C THR A 139 -5.23 11.83 22.41
N ARG A 140 -5.71 11.05 23.40
CA ARG A 140 -7.09 11.16 23.90
C ARG A 140 -7.31 12.43 24.73
N GLU A 141 -6.28 12.94 25.38
CA GLU A 141 -6.34 14.16 26.21
C GLU A 141 -6.17 15.43 25.36
N TYR A 142 -5.18 15.44 24.45
CA TYR A 142 -4.75 16.61 23.69
C TYR A 142 -5.35 16.67 22.28
N GLY A 143 -5.49 15.53 21.61
CA GLY A 143 -5.96 15.40 20.22
C GLY A 143 -7.48 15.58 20.05
N VAL A 144 -8.11 16.38 20.91
CA VAL A 144 -9.54 16.65 20.90
C VAL A 144 -9.83 17.96 20.16
N TYR A 145 -10.79 17.91 19.22
CA TYR A 145 -11.20 19.11 18.49
C TYR A 145 -12.20 19.94 19.30
N PRO A 146 -12.12 21.29 19.30
CA PRO A 146 -13.04 22.15 20.04
C PRO A 146 -14.49 22.16 19.51
N LEU A 147 -14.73 21.72 18.28
CA LEU A 147 -16.02 21.74 17.61
C LEU A 147 -16.59 20.33 17.46
N ALA A 148 -17.92 20.20 17.60
CA ALA A 148 -18.64 18.98 17.30
C ALA A 148 -18.24 18.49 15.90
N SER A 149 -18.09 17.16 15.79
CA SER A 149 -17.80 16.38 14.57
C SER A 149 -18.01 17.17 13.28
N ALA A 150 -16.97 17.29 12.46
CA ALA A 150 -17.04 17.91 11.13
C ALA A 150 -18.35 17.53 10.42
N GLU A 151 -19.00 18.50 9.76
CA GLU A 151 -20.26 18.24 9.05
C GLU A 151 -20.08 17.01 8.16
N LYS A 152 -21.00 16.05 8.30
CA LYS A 152 -21.02 14.88 7.43
C LYS A 152 -21.11 15.40 6.01
N SER A 153 -20.06 15.15 5.24
CA SER A 153 -20.05 15.54 3.85
C SER A 153 -20.80 14.48 3.05
N ASP A 154 -21.82 14.90 2.30
CA ASP A 154 -22.58 14.07 1.36
C ASP A 154 -21.79 13.77 0.07
N ALA A 155 -20.47 13.97 0.06
CA ALA A 155 -19.66 13.68 -1.11
C ALA A 155 -19.70 12.16 -1.37
N GLN A 156 -20.51 11.78 -2.34
CA GLN A 156 -20.50 10.44 -2.89
C GLN A 156 -19.44 10.38 -3.98
N PRO A 157 -18.76 9.23 -4.15
CA PRO A 157 -17.95 9.02 -5.34
C PRO A 157 -18.81 9.28 -6.57
N GLU A 158 -18.24 9.94 -7.59
CA GLU A 158 -18.90 9.98 -8.88
C GLU A 158 -19.21 8.53 -9.30
N PRO A 159 -20.43 8.25 -9.80
CA PRO A 159 -20.79 6.90 -10.21
C PRO A 159 -19.76 6.38 -11.20
N PRO A 160 -19.35 5.10 -11.07
CA PRO A 160 -18.29 4.55 -11.88
C PRO A 160 -18.64 4.72 -13.35
N LYS A 161 -17.79 5.43 -14.09
CA LYS A 161 -17.89 5.46 -15.55
C LYS A 161 -17.87 4.00 -16.00
N GLN A 162 -18.84 3.60 -16.81
CA GLN A 162 -18.86 2.25 -17.40
C GLN A 162 -17.50 2.00 -18.04
N ARG A 163 -16.71 1.13 -17.43
CA ARG A 163 -15.44 0.70 -17.98
C ARG A 163 -15.77 -0.30 -19.07
N GLU A 164 -15.34 -0.01 -20.29
CA GLU A 164 -15.26 -1.06 -21.30
C GLU A 164 -14.36 -2.17 -20.75
N PRO A 165 -14.73 -3.45 -20.91
CA PRO A 165 -13.85 -4.55 -20.53
C PRO A 165 -12.47 -4.33 -21.15
N LEU A 166 -11.41 -4.47 -20.35
CA LEU A 166 -10.07 -4.55 -20.91
C LEU A 166 -10.07 -5.74 -21.88
N ASP A 167 -9.69 -5.50 -23.13
CA ASP A 167 -9.51 -6.54 -24.14
C ASP A 167 -8.23 -7.33 -23.82
N ILE A 168 -8.30 -8.14 -22.77
CA ILE A 168 -7.22 -9.00 -22.33
C ILE A 168 -7.33 -10.28 -23.17
N PRO A 169 -6.39 -10.54 -24.08
CA PRO A 169 -6.42 -11.76 -24.87
C PRO A 169 -6.36 -12.97 -23.94
N GLU A 170 -7.15 -14.01 -24.27
CA GLU A 170 -7.09 -15.26 -23.51
C GLU A 170 -5.66 -15.80 -23.51
N PRO A 171 -5.12 -16.14 -22.32
CA PRO A 171 -3.77 -16.67 -22.23
C PRO A 171 -3.70 -18.00 -22.98
N LYS A 172 -2.67 -18.15 -23.81
CA LYS A 172 -2.42 -19.38 -24.61
C LYS A 172 -2.15 -20.61 -23.75
N VAL A 173 -1.70 -20.39 -22.51
CA VAL A 173 -1.38 -21.42 -21.53
C VAL A 173 -2.36 -21.30 -20.37
N LYS A 174 -2.89 -22.44 -19.93
CA LYS A 174 -3.84 -22.49 -18.82
C LYS A 174 -3.16 -22.07 -17.50
N PRO A 175 -3.88 -21.43 -16.57
CA PRO A 175 -3.39 -21.20 -15.22
C PRO A 175 -2.92 -22.51 -14.55
N GLY A 176 -1.79 -22.47 -13.85
CA GLY A 176 -1.18 -23.64 -13.21
C GLY A 176 -0.21 -24.42 -14.10
N VAL A 177 0.08 -23.94 -15.31
CA VAL A 177 1.03 -24.58 -16.24
C VAL A 177 2.00 -23.53 -16.76
N CYS A 178 3.31 -23.80 -16.73
CA CYS A 178 4.31 -22.93 -17.36
C CYS A 178 4.64 -23.43 -18.78
N CYS A 179 4.82 -24.74 -18.93
CA CYS A 179 5.14 -25.47 -20.14
C CYS A 179 4.23 -26.71 -20.26
N PRO A 180 3.27 -26.70 -21.21
CA PRO A 180 2.37 -27.83 -21.42
C PRO A 180 3.11 -29.13 -21.69
N TRP A 181 2.54 -30.26 -21.22
CA TRP A 181 3.13 -31.59 -21.42
C TRP A 181 3.40 -31.89 -22.89
N GLU A 182 2.48 -31.50 -23.78
CA GLU A 182 2.59 -31.72 -25.22
C GLU A 182 3.76 -30.96 -25.85
N GLU A 183 4.11 -29.80 -25.30
CA GLU A 183 5.30 -29.05 -25.72
C GLU A 183 6.56 -29.71 -25.17
N LYS A 184 6.55 -30.10 -23.89
CA LYS A 184 7.70 -30.75 -23.28
C LYS A 184 8.03 -32.10 -23.92
N LEU A 185 7.02 -32.87 -24.29
CA LEU A 185 7.19 -34.20 -24.89
C LEU A 185 8.00 -34.15 -26.20
N LYS A 186 8.01 -33.01 -26.92
CA LYS A 186 8.81 -32.83 -28.14
C LYS A 186 10.32 -32.83 -27.88
N GLU A 187 10.73 -32.54 -26.64
CA GLU A 187 12.13 -32.47 -26.22
C GLU A 187 12.63 -33.75 -25.55
N ILE A 188 11.72 -34.62 -25.11
CA ILE A 188 12.06 -35.83 -24.35
C ILE A 188 12.22 -37.01 -25.34
N PRO A 189 13.29 -37.84 -25.19
CA PRO A 189 13.40 -39.10 -25.92
C PRO A 189 12.20 -40.03 -25.68
N SER A 190 12.02 -41.06 -26.51
CA SER A 190 10.89 -41.99 -26.33
C SER A 190 10.89 -42.59 -24.92
N ILE A 191 9.77 -42.46 -24.21
CA ILE A 191 9.62 -42.96 -22.84
C ILE A 191 9.50 -44.49 -22.89
N SER A 192 10.47 -45.19 -22.29
CA SER A 192 10.51 -46.66 -22.26
C SER A 192 9.69 -47.27 -21.11
N GLY A 193 9.09 -46.44 -20.25
CA GLY A 193 8.33 -46.84 -19.06
C GLY A 193 6.91 -46.28 -19.05
N ASP A 194 6.34 -46.09 -17.87
CA ASP A 194 4.97 -45.57 -17.70
C ASP A 194 4.91 -44.07 -18.06
N ALA A 195 4.47 -43.79 -19.29
CA ALA A 195 4.33 -42.43 -19.81
C ALA A 195 3.29 -41.60 -19.04
N GLU A 196 2.25 -42.23 -18.48
CA GLU A 196 1.23 -41.53 -17.69
C GLU A 196 1.80 -41.08 -16.34
N MET A 197 2.64 -41.91 -15.72
CA MET A 197 3.34 -41.50 -14.49
C MET A 197 4.27 -40.32 -14.74
N VAL A 198 5.02 -40.33 -15.85
CA VAL A 198 5.92 -39.21 -16.20
C VAL A 198 5.13 -37.93 -16.48
N LYS A 199 4.03 -38.04 -17.23
CA LYS A 199 3.12 -36.92 -17.49
C LYS A 199 2.58 -36.33 -16.19
N ARG A 200 2.05 -37.17 -15.29
CA ARG A 200 1.51 -36.71 -13.99
C ARG A 200 2.55 -35.98 -13.16
N VAL A 201 3.76 -36.53 -13.03
CA VAL A 201 4.84 -35.89 -12.27
C VAL A 201 5.27 -34.57 -12.92
N TRP A 202 5.28 -34.47 -14.25
CA TRP A 202 5.53 -33.22 -14.94
C TRP A 202 4.47 -32.17 -14.60
N GLU A 203 3.19 -32.51 -14.76
CA GLU A 203 2.07 -31.61 -14.48
C GLU A 203 2.05 -31.15 -13.01
N GLU A 204 2.38 -32.03 -12.05
CA GLU A 204 2.53 -31.67 -10.64
C GLU A 204 3.67 -30.66 -10.41
N ASN A 205 4.83 -30.86 -11.03
CA ASN A 205 5.96 -29.93 -10.93
C ASN A 205 5.65 -28.57 -11.59
N GLU A 206 4.97 -28.58 -12.72
CA GLU A 206 4.55 -27.36 -13.42
C GLU A 206 3.60 -26.51 -12.58
N ALA A 207 2.66 -27.14 -11.87
CA ALA A 207 1.78 -26.44 -10.95
C ALA A 207 2.54 -25.77 -9.80
N LEU A 208 3.56 -26.45 -9.24
CA LEU A 208 4.42 -25.88 -8.21
C LEU A 208 5.28 -24.73 -8.74
N ALA A 209 5.89 -24.90 -9.92
CA ALA A 209 6.70 -23.85 -10.55
C ALA A 209 5.87 -22.61 -10.89
N TYR A 210 4.67 -22.81 -11.46
CA TYR A 210 3.71 -21.73 -11.72
C TYR A 210 3.38 -20.97 -10.44
N THR A 211 3.04 -21.71 -9.38
CA THR A 211 2.72 -21.11 -8.07
C THR A 211 3.91 -20.35 -7.49
N TYR A 212 5.12 -20.88 -7.62
CA TYR A 212 6.34 -20.21 -7.15
C TYR A 212 6.60 -18.90 -7.90
N ILE A 213 6.46 -18.87 -9.23
CA ILE A 213 6.61 -17.65 -10.03
C ILE A 213 5.61 -16.59 -9.56
N TRP A 214 4.35 -16.96 -9.36
CA TRP A 214 3.33 -16.04 -8.86
C TRP A 214 3.58 -15.61 -7.43
N HIS A 215 4.08 -16.51 -6.56
CA HIS A 215 4.48 -16.14 -5.22
C HIS A 215 5.63 -15.12 -5.26
N CYS A 216 6.64 -15.33 -6.10
CA CYS A 216 7.71 -14.36 -6.31
C CYS A 216 7.21 -13.01 -6.84
N LEU A 217 6.19 -13.00 -7.70
CA LEU A 217 5.64 -11.78 -8.29
C LEU A 217 4.68 -11.03 -7.35
N LEU A 218 3.91 -11.76 -6.53
CA LEU A 218 2.84 -11.17 -5.71
C LEU A 218 3.27 -10.94 -4.27
N SER A 219 4.26 -11.67 -3.78
CA SER A 219 4.71 -11.60 -2.38
C SER A 219 6.03 -10.83 -2.18
N PHE A 220 6.69 -10.39 -3.26
CA PHE A 220 7.93 -9.60 -3.24
C PHE A 220 7.89 -8.48 -4.26
#